data_AF-A0A0C3GYM7-F1
#
_entry.id   AF-A0A0C3GYM7-F1
#
_cell.length_a   1.000
_cell.length_b   1.000
_cell.length_c   1.000
_cell.angle_alpha   90.00
_cell.angle_beta   90.00
_cell.angle_gamma   90.00
#
_symmetry.space_group_name_H-M   'P 1'
#
loop_
_entity.id
_entity.type
_entity.pdbx_description
1 polymer ?
#
loop_
_entity_poly.entity_id
_entity_poly.type
_entity_poly.pdbx_seq_one_letter_code
_entity_poly.pdbx_strand_id
1 'polypeptide(L)'
;IYDRYVTIGSDGPRHQLRIYWQNASEWAEANLQDSGKWKVRIDDQAIIPAELYDEDEEHYQQWYRNRYPEMQQVIDNRDYIRPSWMGSLNMAVPWDNQFHFAHCVLALRRYWKAKETGKHVCGRDIDYLHIHHCLSSLEERAFIDGPRQIEDPSTVMYWQTKV
;
A
#
# COMPACT_ATOMS: atom_id res chain seq x y z
N ILE A 1 -4.52 22.51 -8.78
CA ILE A 1 -4.48 21.21 -8.07
C ILE A 1 -4.24 20.16 -9.15
N TYR A 2 -3.13 19.42 -9.09
CA TYR A 2 -2.82 18.36 -10.05
C TYR A 2 -3.19 17.04 -9.40
N ASP A 3 -4.34 16.47 -9.77
CA ASP A 3 -4.76 15.16 -9.28
C ASP A 3 -3.95 14.09 -10.01
N ARG A 4 -3.00 13.47 -9.31
CA ARG A 4 -2.12 12.42 -9.87
C ARG A 4 -2.87 11.12 -10.17
N TYR A 5 -3.97 10.86 -9.47
CA TYR A 5 -4.74 9.61 -9.56
C TYR A 5 -6.22 9.89 -9.73
N VAL A 6 -6.94 8.99 -10.43
CA VAL A 6 -8.40 9.07 -10.59
C VAL A 6 -9.08 8.76 -9.25
N THR A 7 -10.00 9.62 -8.82
CA THR A 7 -10.71 9.49 -7.53
C THR A 7 -12.20 9.19 -7.68
N ILE A 8 -12.68 8.94 -8.90
CA ILE A 8 -14.07 8.51 -9.15
C ILE A 8 -14.32 7.19 -8.38
N GLY A 9 -15.40 7.14 -7.59
CA GLY A 9 -15.72 5.99 -6.73
C GLY A 9 -14.88 5.88 -5.45
N SER A 10 -14.06 6.88 -5.13
CA SER A 10 -13.34 6.91 -3.85
C SER A 10 -14.29 7.22 -2.69
N ASP A 11 -14.27 6.39 -1.66
CA ASP A 11 -14.82 6.71 -0.33
C ASP A 11 -13.84 7.60 0.46
N GLY A 12 -12.56 7.66 0.05
CA GLY A 12 -11.54 8.55 0.63
C GLY A 12 -11.60 9.98 0.09
N PRO A 13 -10.58 10.82 0.41
CA PRO A 13 -10.54 12.21 -0.03
C PRO A 13 -10.65 12.34 -1.55
N ARG A 14 -11.50 13.27 -2.01
CA ARG A 14 -11.72 13.54 -3.44
C ARG A 14 -10.46 13.98 -4.19
N HIS A 15 -9.55 14.62 -3.48
CA HIS A 15 -8.24 15.02 -4.00
C HIS A 15 -7.17 14.41 -3.10
N GLN A 16 -6.33 13.56 -3.67
CA GLN A 16 -5.17 13.04 -2.97
C GLN A 16 -4.01 14.00 -3.15
N LEU A 17 -3.85 14.88 -2.17
CA LEU A 17 -2.74 15.81 -2.14
C LEU A 17 -1.47 15.07 -1.75
N ARG A 18 -0.40 15.26 -2.55
CA ARG A 18 0.92 14.88 -2.11
C ARG A 18 1.40 15.89 -1.07
N ILE A 19 1.79 15.38 0.09
CA ILE A 19 2.48 16.17 1.10
C ILE A 19 3.94 16.32 0.67
N TYR A 20 4.39 17.57 0.54
CA TYR A 20 5.75 18.00 0.27
C TYR A 20 6.24 18.87 1.42
N TRP A 21 7.55 19.15 1.51
CA TRP A 21 8.07 19.96 2.62
C TRP A 21 7.41 21.33 2.71
N GLN A 22 6.99 21.89 1.57
CA GLN A 22 6.35 23.20 1.51
C GLN A 22 4.93 23.22 2.11
N ASN A 23 4.19 22.12 2.07
CA ASN A 23 2.78 22.08 2.53
C ASN A 23 2.57 21.19 3.78
N ALA A 24 3.63 20.52 4.25
CA ALA A 24 3.54 19.59 5.37
C ALA A 24 3.12 20.28 6.67
N SER A 25 3.67 21.46 6.97
CA SER A 25 3.29 22.23 8.17
C SER A 25 1.83 22.70 8.12
N GLU A 26 1.38 23.23 6.98
CA GLU A 26 -0.01 23.69 6.80
C GLU A 26 -1.00 22.53 6.97
N TRP A 27 -0.72 21.39 6.32
CA TRP A 27 -1.56 20.19 6.49
C TRP A 27 -1.57 19.71 7.94
N ALA A 28 -0.40 19.71 8.60
CA ALA A 28 -0.26 19.28 9.98
C ALA A 28 -1.06 20.17 10.94
N GLU A 29 -0.97 21.49 10.82
CA GLU A 29 -1.73 22.43 11.67
C GLU A 29 -3.25 22.25 11.52
N ALA A 30 -3.73 22.03 10.29
CA ALA A 30 -5.15 21.88 10.00
C ALA A 30 -5.73 20.52 10.44
N ASN A 31 -4.93 19.45 10.48
CA ASN A 31 -5.44 18.08 10.62
C ASN A 31 -4.94 17.31 11.85
N LEU A 32 -3.87 17.75 12.53
CA LEU A 32 -3.29 17.04 13.68
C LEU A 32 -3.96 17.28 15.03
N GLN A 33 -4.84 18.28 15.11
CA GLN A 33 -5.62 18.55 16.33
C GLN A 33 -6.62 17.42 16.63
N ASP A 34 -6.96 16.61 15.62
CA ASP A 34 -7.90 15.49 15.73
C ASP A 34 -7.15 14.15 15.79
N SER A 35 -6.71 13.80 17.00
CA SER A 35 -6.07 12.51 17.25
C SER A 35 -7.04 11.36 16.92
N GLY A 36 -6.80 10.66 15.81
CA GLY A 36 -7.53 9.45 15.45
C GLY A 36 -8.43 9.54 14.21
N LYS A 37 -8.59 10.72 13.60
CA LYS A 37 -9.32 10.83 12.31
C LYS A 37 -8.56 10.26 11.12
N TRP A 38 -7.24 10.15 11.23
CA TRP A 38 -6.37 9.73 10.15
C TRP A 38 -5.49 8.56 10.59
N LYS A 39 -5.31 7.60 9.68
CA LYS A 39 -4.35 6.50 9.83
C LYS A 39 -3.37 6.50 8.65
N VAL A 40 -2.15 6.03 8.89
CA VAL A 40 -1.12 5.86 7.87
C VAL A 40 -1.11 4.41 7.39
N ARG A 41 -1.12 4.22 6.07
CA ARG A 41 -0.77 2.94 5.42
C ARG A 41 0.74 2.91 5.22
N ILE A 42 1.43 2.02 5.94
CA ILE A 42 2.91 1.93 5.95
C ILE A 42 3.45 1.60 4.56
N ASP A 43 2.81 0.65 3.88
CA ASP A 43 3.25 0.11 2.59
C ASP A 43 3.07 1.10 1.43
N ASP A 44 2.01 1.92 1.49
CA ASP A 44 1.64 2.84 0.41
C ASP A 44 2.08 4.29 0.68
N GLN A 45 2.57 4.56 1.90
CA GLN A 45 2.88 5.91 2.39
C GLN A 45 1.69 6.88 2.27
N ALA A 46 0.48 6.35 2.45
CA ALA A 46 -0.77 7.09 2.29
C ALA A 46 -1.39 7.39 3.66
N ILE A 47 -1.92 8.61 3.81
CA ILE A 47 -2.76 8.98 4.96
C ILE A 47 -4.21 8.82 4.51
N ILE A 48 -5.00 8.04 5.24
CA ILE A 48 -6.40 7.77 4.92
C ILE A 48 -7.30 8.02 6.14
N PRO A 49 -8.59 8.35 5.94
CA PRO A 49 -9.54 8.47 7.03
C PRO A 49 -9.63 7.16 7.82
N ALA A 50 -9.60 7.26 9.15
CA ALA A 50 -9.53 6.10 10.04
C ALA A 50 -10.79 5.22 9.94
N GLU A 51 -11.94 5.81 9.62
CA GLU A 51 -13.20 5.11 9.40
C GLU A 51 -13.21 4.22 8.15
N LEU A 52 -12.28 4.42 7.21
CA LEU A 52 -12.10 3.60 6.02
C LEU A 52 -11.03 2.51 6.20
N TYR A 53 -10.46 2.41 7.42
CA TYR A 53 -9.43 1.46 7.79
C TYR A 53 -10.07 0.24 8.46
N ASP A 54 -10.52 -0.70 7.62
CA ASP A 54 -11.25 -1.89 8.06
C ASP A 54 -10.36 -2.96 8.71
N GLU A 55 -10.98 -4.06 9.15
CA GLU A 55 -10.30 -5.16 9.84
C GLU A 55 -9.26 -5.86 8.95
N ASP A 56 -9.53 -5.98 7.65
CA ASP A 56 -8.58 -6.54 6.68
C ASP A 56 -7.34 -5.65 6.55
N GLU A 57 -7.53 -4.34 6.37
CA GLU A 57 -6.43 -3.37 6.30
C GLU A 57 -5.65 -3.36 7.63
N GLU A 58 -6.33 -3.38 8.77
CA GLU A 58 -5.71 -3.45 10.09
C GLU A 58 -4.86 -4.70 10.28
N HIS A 59 -5.34 -5.86 9.83
CA HIS A 59 -4.58 -7.11 9.88
C HIS A 59 -3.23 -6.99 9.15
N TYR A 60 -3.23 -6.49 7.91
CA TYR A 60 -2.00 -6.35 7.14
C TYR A 60 -1.08 -5.26 7.66
N GLN A 61 -1.65 -4.13 8.10
CA GLN A 61 -0.85 -3.03 8.65
C GLN A 61 -0.24 -3.41 9.99
N GLN A 62 -0.91 -4.25 10.79
CA GLN A 62 -0.31 -4.84 11.99
C GLN A 62 0.90 -5.72 11.66
N TRP A 63 0.84 -6.48 10.56
CA TRP A 63 1.99 -7.25 10.09
C TRP A 63 3.18 -6.32 9.73
N TYR A 64 2.93 -5.21 9.01
CA TYR A 64 3.99 -4.23 8.71
C TYR A 64 4.58 -3.61 9.98
N ARG A 65 3.75 -3.23 10.95
CA ARG A 65 4.21 -2.67 12.23
C ARG A 65 5.11 -3.63 12.99
N ASN A 66 4.74 -4.91 13.02
CA ASN A 66 5.51 -5.93 13.73
C ASN A 66 6.83 -6.23 13.02
N ARG A 67 6.85 -6.18 11.68
CA ARG A 67 8.02 -6.56 10.89
C ARG A 67 9.01 -5.41 10.67
N TYR A 68 8.52 -4.17 10.57
CA TYR A 68 9.28 -2.96 10.30
C TYR A 68 9.02 -1.91 11.40
N PRO A 69 9.46 -2.17 12.65
CA PRO A 69 9.15 -1.31 13.80
C PRO A 69 9.68 0.13 13.64
N GLU A 70 10.74 0.33 12.86
CA GLU A 70 11.26 1.66 12.50
C GLU A 70 10.23 2.51 11.72
N MET A 71 9.38 1.86 10.90
CA MET A 71 8.28 2.55 10.22
C MET A 71 7.15 2.90 11.18
N GLN A 72 6.96 2.13 12.25
CA GLN A 72 6.01 2.49 13.28
C GLN A 72 6.50 3.70 14.10
N GLN A 73 7.80 3.78 14.39
CA GLN A 73 8.38 4.94 15.08
C GLN A 73 8.16 6.23 14.29
N VAL A 74 8.31 6.17 12.96
CA VAL A 74 7.96 7.28 12.06
C VAL A 74 6.53 7.76 12.26
N ILE A 75 5.58 6.81 12.37
CA ILE A 75 4.16 7.12 12.56
C ILE A 75 3.95 7.74 13.95
N ASP A 76 4.50 7.11 14.99
CA ASP A 76 4.35 7.56 16.38
C ASP A 76 4.91 8.98 16.57
N ASN A 77 6.08 9.26 15.98
CA ASN A 77 6.73 10.56 16.02
C ASN A 77 6.09 11.59 15.07
N ARG A 78 5.19 11.15 14.20
CA ARG A 78 4.61 11.92 13.11
C ARG A 78 5.66 12.49 12.16
N ASP A 79 6.78 11.78 11.97
CA ASP A 79 7.85 12.22 11.09
C ASP A 79 7.35 12.34 9.64
N TYR A 80 6.37 11.52 9.26
CA TYR A 80 5.69 11.47 7.96
C TYR A 80 5.03 12.79 7.49
N ILE A 81 4.95 13.80 8.35
CA ILE A 81 4.42 15.15 8.04
C ILE A 81 5.35 16.26 8.55
N ARG A 82 6.56 15.93 8.99
CA ARG A 82 7.57 16.94 9.31
C ARG A 82 8.22 17.41 8.00
N PRO A 83 8.34 18.73 7.75
CA PRO A 83 9.04 19.24 6.58
C PRO A 83 10.45 18.67 6.40
N SER A 84 11.13 18.39 7.52
CA SER A 84 12.48 17.83 7.56
C SER A 84 12.58 16.35 7.16
N TRP A 85 11.47 15.62 7.03
CA TRP A 85 11.46 14.18 6.78
C TRP A 85 10.73 13.84 5.48
N MET A 86 9.41 13.62 5.49
CA MET A 86 8.64 13.29 4.28
C MET A 86 8.44 14.48 3.33
N GLY A 87 8.66 15.68 3.85
CA GLY A 87 8.78 16.83 2.99
C GLY A 87 10.04 16.82 2.11
N SER A 88 11.09 16.15 2.55
CA SER A 88 12.43 16.23 1.95
C SER A 88 12.67 15.13 0.90
N LEU A 89 13.62 15.37 -0.01
CA LEU A 89 14.08 14.37 -0.98
C LEU A 89 14.95 13.25 -0.37
N ASN A 90 15.24 13.31 0.93
CA ASN A 90 16.21 12.44 1.61
C ASN A 90 15.56 11.35 2.47
N MET A 91 14.31 10.97 2.18
CA MET A 91 13.65 9.89 2.90
C MET A 91 14.09 8.53 2.35
N ALA A 92 14.71 7.73 3.22
CA ALA A 92 14.94 6.31 2.96
C ALA A 92 14.05 5.51 3.92
N VAL A 93 13.01 4.87 3.37
CA VAL A 93 12.26 3.85 4.11
C VAL A 93 12.87 2.48 3.81
N PRO A 94 12.92 1.56 4.78
CA PRO A 94 13.28 0.17 4.52
C PRO A 94 12.36 -0.41 3.45
N TRP A 95 12.95 -0.87 2.34
CA TRP A 95 12.23 -1.47 1.22
C TRP A 95 12.95 -2.75 0.78
N ASP A 96 12.89 -3.77 1.64
CA ASP A 96 13.47 -5.06 1.32
C ASP A 96 12.57 -5.88 0.38
N ASN A 97 13.07 -7.03 -0.08
CA ASN A 97 12.32 -7.89 -0.99
C ASN A 97 11.00 -8.38 -0.38
N GLN A 98 10.94 -8.56 0.93
CA GLN A 98 9.73 -9.02 1.62
C GLN A 98 8.69 -7.90 1.74
N PHE A 99 9.13 -6.66 1.95
CA PHE A 99 8.28 -5.47 1.98
C PHE A 99 7.61 -5.29 0.63
N HIS A 100 8.43 -5.30 -0.44
CA HIS A 100 7.94 -5.18 -1.80
C HIS A 100 6.94 -6.30 -2.14
N PHE A 101 7.22 -7.54 -1.74
CA PHE A 101 6.30 -8.66 -1.96
C PHE A 101 4.94 -8.44 -1.30
N ALA A 102 4.97 -8.13 0.00
CA ALA A 102 3.76 -7.92 0.78
C ALA A 102 2.96 -6.72 0.23
N HIS A 103 3.65 -5.68 -0.23
CA HIS A 103 3.02 -4.49 -0.80
C HIS A 103 2.28 -4.85 -2.09
N CYS A 104 2.93 -5.60 -3.00
CA CYS A 104 2.29 -6.02 -4.25
C CYS A 104 1.08 -6.92 -4.00
N VAL A 105 1.16 -7.87 -3.07
CA VAL A 105 0.02 -8.73 -2.70
C VAL A 105 -1.13 -7.87 -2.16
N LEU A 106 -0.84 -6.95 -1.24
CA LEU A 106 -1.87 -6.10 -0.65
C LEU A 106 -2.47 -5.12 -1.66
N ALA A 107 -1.67 -4.54 -2.55
CA ALA A 107 -2.15 -3.70 -3.64
C ALA A 107 -3.16 -4.44 -4.54
N LEU A 108 -2.86 -5.70 -4.91
CA LEU A 108 -3.79 -6.53 -5.68
C LEU A 108 -5.07 -6.88 -4.90
N ARG A 109 -4.99 -7.11 -3.58
CA ARG A 109 -6.17 -7.30 -2.73
C ARG A 109 -7.05 -6.05 -2.70
N ARG A 110 -6.46 -4.87 -2.54
CA ARG A 110 -7.19 -3.59 -2.56
C ARG A 110 -7.85 -3.35 -3.93
N TYR A 111 -7.12 -3.63 -5.02
CA TYR A 111 -7.68 -3.57 -6.38
C TYR A 111 -8.87 -4.51 -6.55
N TRP A 112 -8.73 -5.78 -6.14
CA TRP A 112 -9.82 -6.76 -6.21
C TRP A 112 -11.05 -6.27 -5.45
N LYS A 113 -10.88 -5.82 -4.20
CA LYS A 113 -11.97 -5.26 -3.40
C LYS A 113 -12.63 -4.07 -4.10
N ALA A 114 -11.84 -3.19 -4.72
CA ALA A 114 -12.37 -2.05 -5.46
C ALA A 114 -13.16 -2.47 -6.71
N LYS A 115 -12.73 -3.52 -7.40
CA LYS A 115 -13.45 -4.10 -8.54
C LYS A 115 -14.78 -4.72 -8.13
N GLU A 116 -14.81 -5.47 -7.04
CA GLU A 116 -16.02 -6.14 -6.56
C GLU A 116 -17.06 -5.17 -6.00
N THR A 117 -16.61 -4.12 -5.30
CA THR A 117 -17.50 -3.19 -4.61
C THR A 117 -17.80 -1.90 -5.39
N GLY A 118 -17.00 -1.59 -6.41
CA GLY A 118 -17.02 -0.30 -7.11
C GLY A 118 -16.49 0.86 -6.28
N LYS A 119 -15.87 0.59 -5.12
CA LYS A 119 -15.43 1.59 -4.13
C LYS A 119 -13.96 1.40 -3.75
N HIS A 120 -13.23 2.48 -3.56
CA HIS A 120 -11.82 2.43 -3.10
C HIS A 120 -11.52 3.56 -2.12
N VAL A 121 -10.38 3.48 -1.43
CA VAL A 121 -9.99 4.50 -0.45
C VAL A 121 -8.95 5.45 -1.03
N CYS A 122 -8.06 4.90 -1.87
CA CYS A 122 -6.96 5.62 -2.49
C CYS A 122 -7.01 5.42 -4.01
N GLY A 123 -6.78 6.48 -4.79
CA GLY A 123 -6.75 6.38 -6.26
C GLY A 123 -5.65 5.43 -6.75
N ARG A 124 -4.59 5.25 -5.96
CA ARG A 124 -3.52 4.26 -6.20
C ARG A 124 -3.98 2.80 -6.04
N ASP A 125 -5.09 2.55 -5.33
CA ASP A 125 -5.72 1.22 -5.22
C ASP A 125 -6.31 0.75 -6.56
N ILE A 126 -6.60 1.68 -7.48
CA ILE A 126 -7.18 1.40 -8.80
C ILE A 126 -6.30 1.87 -9.97
N ASP A 127 -5.12 2.44 -9.69
CA ASP A 127 -4.23 2.97 -10.71
C ASP A 127 -3.65 1.84 -11.57
N TYR A 128 -3.90 1.90 -12.88
CA TYR A 128 -3.50 0.84 -13.81
C TYR A 128 -1.99 0.56 -13.78
N LEU A 129 -1.16 1.62 -13.80
CA LEU A 129 0.29 1.46 -13.84
C LEU A 129 0.82 0.83 -12.55
N HIS A 130 0.29 1.25 -11.41
CA HIS A 130 0.62 0.68 -10.11
C HIS A 130 0.25 -0.80 -10.00
N ILE A 131 -0.98 -1.15 -10.38
CA ILE A 131 -1.49 -2.52 -10.30
C ILE A 131 -0.76 -3.44 -11.29
N HIS A 132 -0.51 -2.97 -12.51
CA HIS A 132 0.30 -3.70 -13.48
C HIS A 132 1.72 -3.95 -12.94
N HIS A 133 2.37 -2.93 -12.37
CA HIS A 133 3.70 -3.10 -11.77
C HIS A 133 3.71 -4.13 -10.64
N CYS A 134 2.71 -4.08 -9.75
CA CYS A 134 2.59 -5.04 -8.65
C CYS A 134 2.38 -6.47 -9.17
N LEU A 135 1.53 -6.65 -10.18
CA LEU A 135 1.30 -7.94 -10.80
C LEU A 135 2.59 -8.48 -11.44
N SER A 136 3.26 -7.69 -12.29
CA SER A 136 4.51 -8.10 -12.95
C SER A 136 5.61 -8.44 -11.93
N SER A 137 5.72 -7.68 -10.84
CA SER A 137 6.69 -7.96 -9.77
C SER A 137 6.42 -9.29 -9.05
N LEU A 138 5.16 -9.73 -8.98
CA LEU A 138 4.80 -11.04 -8.45
C LEU A 138 5.01 -12.15 -9.49
N GLU A 139 4.75 -11.89 -10.77
CA GLU A 139 5.02 -12.81 -11.86
C GLU A 139 6.51 -13.14 -11.95
N GLU A 140 7.38 -12.13 -11.90
CA GLU A 140 8.84 -12.32 -11.91
C GLU A 140 9.34 -13.19 -10.76
N ARG A 141 8.65 -13.18 -9.61
CA ARG A 141 8.99 -14.03 -8.46
C ARG A 141 8.39 -15.43 -8.53
N ALA A 142 7.22 -15.56 -9.15
CA ALA A 142 6.49 -16.82 -9.23
C ALA A 142 6.94 -17.69 -10.40
N PHE A 143 7.22 -17.08 -11.55
CA PHE A 143 7.60 -17.74 -12.79
C PHE A 143 9.12 -17.66 -12.99
N ILE A 144 9.84 -18.42 -12.16
CA ILE A 144 11.29 -18.53 -12.27
C ILE A 144 11.64 -19.38 -13.50
N ASP A 145 12.56 -18.88 -14.32
CA ASP A 145 13.03 -19.58 -15.52
C ASP A 145 13.75 -20.89 -15.19
N GLY A 146 13.54 -21.89 -16.03
CA GLY A 146 14.26 -23.16 -16.01
C GLY A 146 13.35 -24.38 -15.84
N PRO A 147 13.91 -25.59 -16.01
CA PRO A 147 13.16 -26.82 -15.78
C PRO A 147 12.77 -26.94 -14.31
N ARG A 148 11.60 -27.54 -14.05
CA ARG A 148 11.17 -27.89 -12.69
C ARG A 148 12.25 -28.73 -12.00
N GLN A 149 12.69 -28.30 -10.82
CA GLN A 149 13.47 -29.14 -9.92
C GLN A 149 12.48 -30.03 -9.15
N ILE A 150 12.50 -31.34 -9.41
CA ILE A 150 11.62 -32.31 -8.77
C ILE A 150 12.34 -32.84 -7.52
N GLU A 151 11.90 -32.42 -6.33
CA GLU A 151 12.48 -32.88 -5.06
C GLU A 151 11.59 -33.88 -4.29
N ASP A 152 10.27 -33.90 -4.52
CA ASP A 152 9.32 -34.77 -3.80
C ASP A 152 8.22 -35.37 -4.71
N PRO A 153 8.15 -36.71 -4.86
CA PRO A 153 7.09 -37.43 -5.57
C PRO A 153 5.66 -37.25 -5.01
N SER A 154 5.49 -36.73 -3.79
CA SER A 154 4.17 -36.50 -3.16
C SER A 154 3.37 -35.36 -3.82
N THR A 155 4.00 -34.58 -4.71
CA THR A 155 3.46 -33.34 -5.31
C THR A 155 2.82 -33.57 -6.70
N VAL A 156 2.30 -34.77 -6.97
CA VAL A 156 1.67 -35.11 -8.25
C VAL A 156 0.17 -34.82 -8.21
N MET A 157 -0.30 -33.94 -9.10
CA MET A 157 -1.73 -33.71 -9.35
C MET A 157 -2.16 -34.49 -10.60
N TYR A 158 -3.26 -35.26 -10.51
CA TYR A 158 -3.83 -35.93 -11.68
C TYR A 158 -4.71 -34.96 -12.47
N TRP A 159 -4.40 -34.80 -13.75
CA TRP A 159 -5.14 -33.91 -14.65
C TRP A 159 -6.48 -34.55 -15.05
N GLN A 160 -7.55 -33.75 -15.03
CA GLN A 160 -8.82 -34.07 -15.68
C GLN A 160 -9.25 -32.91 -16.58
N THR A 161 -9.37 -33.17 -17.88
CA THR A 161 -9.86 -32.17 -18.84
C THR A 161 -11.37 -32.01 -18.70
N LYS A 162 -11.84 -30.77 -18.55
CA LYS A 162 -13.26 -30.41 -18.57
C LYS A 162 -13.61 -29.81 -19.94
N VAL A 163 -14.83 -30.08 -20.43
CA VAL A 163 -15.46 -29.46 -21.62
C VAL A 163 -16.73 -28.75 -21.19
#